data_AF-A0A3C0ARG0-F1
#
_entry.id   AF-A0A3C0ARG0-F1
#
_cell.length_a   1.000
_cell.length_b   1.000
_cell.length_c   1.000
_cell.angle_alpha   90.00
_cell.angle_beta   90.00
_cell.angle_gamma   90.00
#
_symmetry.space_group_name_H-M   'P 1'
#
loop_
_entity.id
_entity.type
_entity.pdbx_description
1 polymer ?
#
loop_
_entity_poly.entity_id
_entity_poly.type
_entity_poly.pdbx_seq_one_letter_code
_entity_poly.pdbx_strand_id
1 'polypeptide(L)'
;MMHTRFFDRRRFFTKVVCFLAAGLGLVLTNRIQSLQAQLPQTVIYSVNPSGGQKGQTVEVRVTNGKDLDELNALWFSHPDIKATPKMQDSNGKQIPVANTFQVTIGNDVPPGVYDVRANGLYGLSNPRSFVVGDLPEKTEAEPNNKEDQATPMDVNSVMNALLNGATDVDYYSFTGKKGDKVSIDCRAARIDSPAVAIVELYGPDQRRLVSERDTFRNDPYINLTLPLDGTYKIKVYDLTYAGGVDNVYRLSVHQKPHIEFIMPPSGTPGTTGSYTLYGYNL
;
A
#
# COMPACT_ATOMS: atom_id res chain seq x y z
N MET A 1 -79.40 -11.04 59.77
CA MET A 1 -80.25 -10.90 58.57
C MET A 1 -79.41 -10.23 57.48
N MET A 2 -79.34 -10.83 56.29
CA MET A 2 -78.36 -10.58 55.23
C MET A 2 -78.21 -9.10 54.85
N HIS A 3 -76.95 -8.62 54.79
CA HIS A 3 -76.59 -7.56 53.87
C HIS A 3 -75.21 -7.83 53.27
N THR A 4 -75.26 -8.19 51.99
CA THR A 4 -74.18 -8.55 51.07
C THR A 4 -73.22 -7.38 50.85
N ARG A 5 -71.93 -7.58 51.16
CA ARG A 5 -70.85 -6.68 50.74
C ARG A 5 -70.35 -7.08 49.35
N PHE A 6 -70.51 -6.15 48.41
CA PHE A 6 -69.79 -6.09 47.14
C PHE A 6 -68.28 -6.19 47.39
N PHE A 7 -67.60 -7.14 46.73
CA PHE A 7 -66.16 -7.15 46.64
C PHE A 7 -65.70 -7.21 45.18
N ASP A 8 -64.61 -6.48 44.98
CA ASP A 8 -64.18 -5.78 43.79
C ASP A 8 -63.57 -6.68 42.70
N ARG A 9 -64.02 -6.47 41.46
CA ARG A 9 -63.80 -7.31 40.26
C ARG A 9 -62.54 -6.90 39.49
N ARG A 10 -61.47 -6.47 40.17
CA ARG A 10 -60.27 -5.87 39.54
C ARG A 10 -58.92 -6.54 39.84
N ARG A 11 -58.89 -7.77 40.35
CA ARG A 11 -57.62 -8.47 40.65
C ARG A 11 -57.46 -9.89 40.10
N PHE A 12 -58.19 -10.24 39.03
CA PHE A 12 -58.05 -11.56 38.39
C PHE A 12 -57.61 -11.55 36.93
N PHE A 13 -57.41 -10.38 36.30
CA PHE A 13 -56.99 -10.29 34.90
C PHE A 13 -55.48 -10.04 34.68
N THR A 14 -54.68 -9.98 35.75
CA THR A 14 -53.25 -9.61 35.64
C THR A 14 -52.28 -10.78 35.88
N LYS A 15 -52.75 -12.03 35.94
CA LYS A 15 -51.88 -13.21 36.19
C LYS A 15 -52.01 -14.35 35.18
N VAL A 16 -52.67 -14.16 34.04
CA VAL A 16 -52.75 -15.19 32.98
C VAL A 16 -52.21 -14.69 31.61
N VAL A 17 -51.93 -13.40 31.45
CA VAL A 17 -51.39 -12.85 30.18
C VAL A 17 -49.85 -12.96 30.08
N CYS A 18 -49.13 -13.22 31.17
CA CYS A 18 -47.67 -13.33 31.13
C CYS A 18 -47.11 -14.73 30.79
N PHE A 19 -47.95 -15.75 30.61
CA PHE A 19 -47.47 -17.11 30.27
C PHE A 19 -47.76 -17.55 28.82
N LEU A 20 -48.45 -16.74 28.01
CA LEU A 20 -48.65 -17.00 26.58
C LEU A 20 -47.87 -16.06 25.66
N ALA A 21 -47.18 -15.05 26.21
CA ALA A 21 -46.25 -14.18 25.47
C ALA A 21 -44.77 -14.61 25.56
N ALA A 22 -44.46 -15.66 26.34
CA ALA A 22 -43.10 -16.20 26.49
C ALA A 22 -42.86 -17.49 25.68
N GLY A 23 -43.88 -18.04 25.01
CA GLY A 23 -43.81 -19.33 24.31
C GLY A 23 -43.71 -19.26 22.77
N LEU A 24 -43.78 -18.07 22.17
CA LEU A 24 -43.75 -17.89 20.70
C LEU A 24 -42.68 -16.91 20.21
N GLY A 25 -41.70 -16.59 21.06
CA GLY A 25 -40.60 -15.65 20.77
C GLY A 25 -39.23 -16.31 20.59
N LEU A 26 -39.18 -17.64 20.44
CA LEU A 26 -37.95 -18.37 20.15
C LEU A 26 -38.02 -19.00 18.75
N VAL A 27 -38.44 -18.22 17.76
CA VAL A 27 -38.01 -18.51 16.39
C VAL A 27 -36.54 -18.14 16.36
N LEU A 28 -35.72 -19.14 16.63
CA LEU A 28 -34.31 -19.17 16.26
C LEU A 28 -34.24 -18.59 14.85
N THR A 29 -33.81 -17.33 14.75
CA THR A 29 -33.20 -16.84 13.52
C THR A 29 -31.87 -17.57 13.44
N ASN A 30 -31.94 -18.87 13.14
CA ASN A 30 -30.90 -19.60 12.46
C ASN A 30 -30.75 -18.83 11.14
N ARG A 31 -29.97 -17.75 11.18
CA ARG A 31 -29.24 -17.32 10.01
C ARG A 31 -28.47 -18.56 9.64
N ILE A 32 -28.97 -19.29 8.65
CA ILE A 32 -28.18 -20.24 7.91
C ILE A 32 -27.05 -19.37 7.38
N GLN A 33 -25.95 -19.30 8.13
CA GLN A 33 -24.70 -18.86 7.59
C GLN A 33 -24.47 -19.89 6.49
N SER A 34 -24.64 -19.45 5.25
CA SER A 34 -24.15 -20.22 4.12
C SER A 34 -22.68 -20.47 4.41
N LEU A 35 -22.34 -21.66 4.89
CA LEU A 35 -20.98 -22.15 4.90
C LEU A 35 -20.60 -22.24 3.42
N GLN A 36 -19.99 -21.17 2.92
CA GLN A 36 -19.35 -21.22 1.62
C GLN A 36 -18.17 -22.15 1.81
N ALA A 37 -18.31 -23.38 1.30
CA ALA A 37 -17.22 -24.35 1.19
C ALA A 37 -16.24 -23.90 0.10
N GLN A 38 -15.73 -22.67 0.23
CA GLN A 38 -14.70 -22.17 -0.65
C GLN A 38 -13.40 -22.85 -0.25
N LEU A 39 -12.81 -23.56 -1.22
CA LEU A 39 -11.50 -24.17 -1.04
C LEU A 39 -10.48 -23.05 -0.67
N PRO A 40 -9.50 -23.34 0.20
CA PRO A 40 -8.42 -22.40 0.47
C PRO A 40 -7.76 -21.97 -0.84
N GLN A 41 -7.42 -20.69 -0.92
CA GLN A 41 -6.76 -20.12 -2.09
C GLN A 41 -5.73 -19.12 -1.60
N THR A 42 -4.49 -19.30 -2.03
CA THR A 42 -3.42 -18.35 -1.71
C THR A 42 -3.80 -16.98 -2.26
N VAL A 43 -3.82 -15.97 -1.37
CA VAL A 43 -4.08 -14.58 -1.72
C VAL A 43 -3.01 -13.73 -1.05
N ILE A 44 -2.32 -12.90 -1.83
CA ILE A 44 -1.35 -11.94 -1.30
C ILE A 44 -1.94 -10.54 -1.31
N TYR A 45 -1.76 -9.81 -0.22
CA TYR A 45 -2.20 -8.42 -0.10
C TYR A 45 -1.10 -7.44 -0.44
N SER A 46 0.17 -7.82 -0.33
CA SER A 46 1.29 -6.92 -0.58
C SER A 46 2.62 -7.67 -0.58
N VAL A 47 3.59 -7.07 -1.25
CA VAL A 47 5.00 -7.43 -1.15
C VAL A 47 5.81 -6.20 -0.77
N ASN A 48 6.86 -6.38 0.03
CA ASN A 48 7.77 -5.33 0.42
C ASN A 48 9.23 -5.77 0.24
N PRO A 49 10.06 -4.99 -0.46
CA PRO A 49 9.72 -3.84 -1.30
C PRO A 49 8.72 -4.18 -2.41
N SER A 50 7.92 -3.19 -2.82
CA SER A 50 6.97 -3.30 -3.94
C SER A 50 7.63 -3.04 -5.31
N GLY A 51 8.94 -3.23 -5.39
CA GLY A 51 9.71 -3.16 -6.63
C GLY A 51 11.21 -3.01 -6.41
N GLY A 52 11.94 -2.64 -7.46
CA GLY A 52 13.38 -2.43 -7.40
C GLY A 52 13.97 -1.84 -8.68
N GLN A 53 15.26 -1.52 -8.63
CA GLN A 53 15.99 -0.99 -9.77
C GLN A 53 16.28 -2.10 -10.79
N LYS A 54 16.20 -1.81 -12.08
CA LYS A 54 16.68 -2.74 -13.12
C LYS A 54 18.15 -3.12 -12.88
N GLY A 55 18.49 -4.39 -13.10
CA GLY A 55 19.83 -4.93 -12.81
C GLY A 55 20.10 -5.27 -11.34
N GLN A 56 19.18 -4.96 -10.42
CA GLN A 56 19.36 -5.20 -8.99
C GLN A 56 18.87 -6.59 -8.57
N THR A 57 19.45 -7.13 -7.51
CA THR A 57 18.83 -8.19 -6.71
C THR A 57 18.34 -7.62 -5.39
N VAL A 58 17.06 -7.83 -5.08
CA VAL A 58 16.37 -7.27 -3.92
C VAL A 58 15.72 -8.40 -3.12
N GLU A 59 15.78 -8.31 -1.79
CA GLU A 59 15.05 -9.20 -0.91
C GLU A 59 13.60 -8.73 -0.79
N VAL A 60 12.66 -9.54 -1.27
CA VAL A 60 11.23 -9.24 -1.30
C VAL A 60 10.50 -10.19 -0.36
N ARG A 61 9.67 -9.63 0.51
CA ARG A 61 8.82 -10.36 1.44
C ARG A 61 7.35 -10.22 1.06
N VAL A 62 6.61 -11.32 1.03
CA VAL A 62 5.13 -11.28 1.07
C VAL A 62 4.73 -10.93 2.49
N THR A 63 4.24 -9.71 2.70
CA THR A 63 4.06 -9.15 4.06
C THR A 63 2.75 -9.59 4.69
N ASN A 64 1.68 -9.74 3.90
CA ASN A 64 0.36 -10.16 4.39
C ASN A 64 -0.46 -10.88 3.30
N GLY A 65 -1.45 -11.66 3.73
CA GLY A 65 -2.30 -12.43 2.83
C GLY A 65 -3.17 -13.46 3.54
N LYS A 66 -3.83 -14.31 2.74
CA LYS A 66 -4.66 -15.42 3.18
C LYS A 66 -4.10 -16.72 2.59
N ASP A 67 -4.14 -17.81 3.36
CA ASP A 67 -3.75 -19.15 2.93
C ASP A 67 -2.33 -19.17 2.31
N LEU A 68 -1.36 -18.57 3.03
CA LEU A 68 0.05 -18.40 2.62
C LEU A 68 0.95 -19.61 2.96
N ASP A 69 0.36 -20.77 3.14
CA ASP A 69 1.05 -21.98 3.53
C ASP A 69 2.03 -22.42 2.43
N GLU A 70 3.26 -22.75 2.84
CA GLU A 70 4.32 -23.30 1.99
C GLU A 70 4.65 -22.48 0.72
N LEU A 71 4.64 -21.14 0.82
CA LEU A 71 5.10 -20.30 -0.28
C LEU A 71 6.52 -20.71 -0.71
N ASN A 72 6.68 -21.06 -1.99
CA ASN A 72 7.92 -21.61 -2.52
C ASN A 72 8.45 -20.90 -3.77
N ALA A 73 7.66 -20.02 -4.39
CA ALA A 73 8.10 -19.20 -5.51
C ALA A 73 7.32 -17.88 -5.61
N LEU A 74 7.96 -16.89 -6.24
CA LEU A 74 7.27 -15.74 -6.84
C LEU A 74 7.36 -15.86 -8.36
N TRP A 75 6.22 -15.66 -9.02
CA TRP A 75 6.10 -15.56 -10.47
C TRP A 75 5.92 -14.11 -10.87
N PHE A 76 6.57 -13.70 -11.96
CA PHE A 76 6.48 -12.34 -12.51
C PHE A 76 6.01 -12.36 -13.96
N SER A 77 5.31 -11.30 -14.39
CA SER A 77 4.85 -11.19 -15.78
C SER A 77 5.97 -10.98 -16.80
N HIS A 78 7.20 -10.65 -16.36
CA HIS A 78 8.37 -10.53 -17.21
C HIS A 78 9.37 -11.67 -16.94
N PRO A 79 9.87 -12.38 -17.97
CA PRO A 79 10.72 -13.56 -17.81
C PRO A 79 12.09 -13.27 -17.17
N ASP A 80 12.58 -12.04 -17.32
CA ASP A 80 13.86 -11.60 -16.72
C ASP A 80 13.73 -11.01 -15.31
N ILE A 81 12.56 -11.14 -14.68
CA ILE A 81 12.39 -10.93 -13.24
C ILE A 81 12.24 -12.30 -12.60
N LYS A 82 13.25 -12.72 -11.84
CA LYS A 82 13.35 -14.09 -11.31
C LYS A 82 13.44 -14.07 -9.81
N ALA A 83 12.80 -15.03 -9.15
CA ALA A 83 12.85 -15.16 -7.70
C ALA A 83 13.32 -16.54 -7.25
N THR A 84 14.11 -16.56 -6.19
CA THR A 84 14.48 -17.78 -5.46
C THR A 84 14.18 -17.59 -3.97
N PRO A 85 13.72 -18.63 -3.24
CA PRO A 85 13.54 -18.54 -1.80
C PRO A 85 14.82 -18.07 -1.11
N LYS A 86 14.70 -17.13 -0.17
CA LYS A 86 15.83 -16.77 0.69
C LYS A 86 16.08 -17.91 1.65
N MET A 87 17.32 -18.38 1.75
CA MET A 87 17.70 -19.46 2.67
C MET A 87 18.33 -18.90 3.94
N GLN A 88 18.16 -19.60 5.05
CA GLN A 88 18.85 -19.35 6.33
C GLN A 88 19.35 -20.68 6.91
N ASP A 89 20.43 -20.62 7.70
CA ASP A 89 20.86 -21.76 8.48
C ASP A 89 19.97 -21.92 9.72
N SER A 90 19.53 -23.14 9.97
CA SER A 90 18.90 -23.53 11.22
C SER A 90 19.46 -24.88 11.66
N ASN A 91 20.30 -24.86 12.69
CA ASN A 91 20.98 -26.03 13.24
C ASN A 91 21.75 -26.85 12.18
N GLY A 92 22.47 -26.18 11.27
CA GLY A 92 23.26 -26.82 10.22
C GLY A 92 22.44 -27.34 9.02
N LYS A 93 21.13 -27.05 8.98
CA LYS A 93 20.27 -27.31 7.83
C LYS A 93 19.87 -25.98 7.18
N GLN A 94 20.03 -25.89 5.86
CA GLN A 94 19.51 -24.78 5.08
C GLN A 94 17.99 -24.90 4.95
N ILE A 95 17.26 -23.91 5.46
CA ILE A 95 15.80 -23.83 5.37
C ILE A 95 15.38 -22.49 4.75
N PRO A 96 14.27 -22.43 4.00
CA PRO A 96 13.74 -21.17 3.52
C PRO A 96 13.34 -20.24 4.68
N VAL A 97 13.62 -18.95 4.52
CA VAL A 97 13.02 -17.89 5.33
C VAL A 97 11.58 -17.74 4.85
N ALA A 98 10.63 -17.97 5.76
CA ALA A 98 9.20 -17.96 5.42
C ALA A 98 8.81 -16.64 4.73
N ASN A 99 8.12 -16.76 3.60
CA ASN A 99 7.56 -15.65 2.80
C ASN A 99 8.60 -14.67 2.24
N THR A 100 9.89 -15.03 2.21
CA THR A 100 10.96 -14.14 1.73
C THR A 100 11.72 -14.74 0.56
N PHE A 101 11.97 -13.92 -0.45
CA PHE A 101 12.56 -14.31 -1.73
C PHE A 101 13.67 -13.32 -2.12
N GLN A 102 14.73 -13.83 -2.74
CA GLN A 102 15.68 -13.00 -3.48
C GLN A 102 15.16 -12.84 -4.90
N VAL A 103 14.86 -11.61 -5.30
CA VAL A 103 14.33 -11.26 -6.62
C VAL A 103 15.41 -10.56 -7.42
N THR A 104 15.84 -11.15 -8.52
CA THR A 104 16.81 -10.58 -9.47
C THR A 104 16.07 -9.99 -10.66
N ILE A 105 16.31 -8.71 -10.92
CA ILE A 105 15.75 -7.95 -12.04
C ILE A 105 16.83 -7.82 -13.11
N GLY A 106 16.57 -8.28 -14.33
CA GLY A 106 17.52 -8.16 -15.45
C GLY A 106 17.83 -6.70 -15.82
N ASN A 107 19.01 -6.45 -16.43
CA ASN A 107 19.45 -5.11 -16.85
C ASN A 107 18.60 -4.51 -17.97
N ASP A 108 18.04 -5.37 -18.83
CA ASP A 108 17.27 -4.99 -20.02
C ASP A 108 15.76 -4.95 -19.75
N VAL A 109 15.32 -5.23 -18.51
CA VAL A 109 13.92 -5.10 -18.13
C VAL A 109 13.53 -3.62 -18.21
N PRO A 110 12.55 -3.24 -19.05
CA PRO A 110 12.11 -1.86 -19.14
C PRO A 110 11.55 -1.36 -17.80
N PRO A 111 11.73 -0.07 -17.46
CA PRO A 111 10.99 0.52 -16.35
C PRO A 111 9.48 0.41 -16.58
N GLY A 112 8.74 0.00 -15.55
CA GLY A 112 7.31 -0.30 -15.69
C GLY A 112 6.71 -0.96 -14.47
N VAL A 113 5.43 -1.32 -14.58
CA VAL A 113 4.71 -2.08 -13.56
C VAL A 113 4.47 -3.50 -14.09
N TYR A 114 4.85 -4.48 -13.29
CA TYR A 114 4.74 -5.91 -13.60
C TYR A 114 3.87 -6.61 -12.56
N ASP A 115 3.25 -7.73 -12.94
CA ASP A 115 2.53 -8.56 -11.98
C ASP A 115 3.55 -9.38 -11.19
N VAL A 116 3.37 -9.46 -9.87
CA VAL A 116 3.95 -10.49 -9.01
C VAL A 116 2.84 -11.36 -8.44
N ARG A 117 3.07 -12.68 -8.40
CA ARG A 117 2.19 -13.67 -7.77
C ARG A 117 3.01 -14.61 -6.91
N ALA A 118 2.46 -15.05 -5.79
CA ALA A 118 3.06 -16.08 -4.96
C ALA A 118 2.49 -17.46 -5.31
N ASN A 119 3.34 -18.49 -5.26
CA ASN A 119 2.95 -19.89 -5.39
C ASN A 119 3.17 -20.59 -4.05
N GLY A 120 2.11 -21.22 -3.53
CA GLY A 120 2.13 -21.98 -2.28
C GLY A 120 1.34 -23.28 -2.36
N LEU A 121 1.02 -23.84 -1.19
CA LEU A 121 0.26 -25.10 -1.07
C LEU A 121 -1.09 -25.05 -1.80
N TYR A 122 -1.75 -23.90 -1.77
CA TYR A 122 -3.09 -23.69 -2.35
C TYR A 122 -3.05 -23.03 -3.73
N GLY A 123 -1.92 -23.14 -4.44
CA GLY A 123 -1.74 -22.70 -5.81
C GLY A 123 -1.24 -21.27 -5.95
N LEU A 124 -1.52 -20.68 -7.12
CA LEU A 124 -1.03 -19.36 -7.50
C LEU A 124 -1.97 -18.26 -7.00
N SER A 125 -1.39 -17.19 -6.46
CA SER A 125 -2.15 -16.07 -5.92
C SER A 125 -2.78 -15.15 -6.98
N ASN A 126 -3.61 -14.22 -6.50
CA ASN A 126 -3.93 -12.99 -7.22
C ASN A 126 -2.64 -12.21 -7.58
N PRO A 127 -2.66 -11.40 -8.66
CA PRO A 127 -1.54 -10.52 -8.97
C PRO A 127 -1.49 -9.34 -8.01
N ARG A 128 -0.27 -8.80 -7.84
CA ARG A 128 0.02 -7.51 -7.22
C ARG A 128 1.03 -6.76 -8.07
N SER A 129 1.03 -5.44 -7.97
CA SER A 129 2.00 -4.59 -8.68
C SER A 129 3.42 -4.74 -8.12
N PHE A 130 4.38 -4.90 -9.02
CA PHE A 130 5.82 -4.83 -8.75
C PHE A 130 6.47 -3.85 -9.73
N VAL A 131 7.04 -2.77 -9.22
CA VAL A 131 7.53 -1.67 -10.07
C VAL A 131 9.04 -1.83 -10.34
N VAL A 132 9.42 -1.81 -11.61
CA VAL A 132 10.83 -1.73 -12.01
C VAL A 132 11.16 -0.29 -12.36
N GLY A 133 12.17 0.26 -11.70
CA GLY A 133 12.66 1.62 -11.90
C GLY A 133 14.05 1.69 -12.53
N ASP A 134 14.43 2.89 -12.97
CA ASP A 134 15.77 3.23 -13.46
C ASP A 134 16.55 4.16 -12.53
N LEU A 135 15.93 4.57 -11.41
CA LEU A 135 16.56 5.35 -10.36
C LEU A 135 17.19 4.43 -9.31
N PRO A 136 18.27 4.85 -8.63
CA PRO A 136 18.74 4.19 -7.42
C PRO A 136 17.62 4.06 -6.39
N GLU A 137 17.46 2.86 -5.85
CA GLU A 137 16.41 2.55 -4.88
C GLU A 137 17.01 2.13 -3.54
N LYS A 138 16.42 2.63 -2.45
CA LYS A 138 16.73 2.25 -1.07
C LYS A 138 15.45 1.76 -0.39
N THR A 139 15.61 1.01 0.68
CA THR A 139 14.51 0.73 1.63
C THR A 139 14.64 1.71 2.79
N GLU A 140 13.50 2.13 3.35
CA GLU A 140 13.49 3.01 4.50
C GLU A 140 14.30 2.47 5.68
N ALA A 141 14.73 3.38 6.54
CA ALA A 141 15.46 3.06 7.75
C ALA A 141 14.73 3.69 8.94
N GLU A 142 14.15 2.82 9.76
CA GLU A 142 13.43 3.18 10.97
C GLU A 142 14.37 3.25 12.20
N PRO A 143 14.10 4.11 13.19
CA PRO A 143 12.97 5.02 13.29
C PRO A 143 13.14 6.31 12.46
N ASN A 144 12.12 6.73 11.72
CA ASN A 144 12.06 8.04 11.04
C ASN A 144 10.76 8.81 11.35
N ASN A 145 10.12 8.44 12.46
CA ASN A 145 8.83 8.92 12.94
C ASN A 145 8.78 10.40 13.40
N LYS A 146 9.92 11.10 13.36
CA LYS A 146 10.08 12.46 13.87
C LYS A 146 10.89 13.31 12.92
N GLU A 147 10.63 14.61 12.97
CA GLU A 147 11.26 15.61 12.11
C GLU A 147 12.79 15.68 12.24
N ASP A 148 13.32 15.38 13.43
CA ASP A 148 14.76 15.31 13.74
C ASP A 148 15.39 13.95 13.44
N GLN A 149 14.58 12.96 13.03
CA GLN A 149 14.98 11.60 12.66
C GLN A 149 14.77 11.33 11.16
N ALA A 150 14.54 12.38 10.36
CA ALA A 150 14.22 12.24 8.95
C ALA A 150 15.27 11.42 8.18
N THR A 151 14.85 10.35 7.49
CA THR A 151 15.73 9.53 6.67
C THR A 151 16.27 10.36 5.48
N PRO A 152 17.59 10.49 5.31
CA PRO A 152 18.16 11.21 4.18
C PRO A 152 17.89 10.50 2.84
N MET A 153 17.49 11.27 1.84
CA MET A 153 17.27 10.84 0.46
C MET A 153 18.12 11.66 -0.51
N ASP A 154 18.66 10.96 -1.52
CA ASP A 154 19.33 11.61 -2.63
C ASP A 154 18.29 12.11 -3.65
N VAL A 155 18.53 13.26 -4.28
CA VAL A 155 17.72 13.68 -5.43
C VAL A 155 17.99 12.71 -6.60
N ASN A 156 16.95 12.36 -7.34
CA ASN A 156 16.91 11.27 -8.32
C ASN A 156 17.08 9.90 -7.67
N SER A 157 16.30 9.62 -6.62
CA SER A 157 16.23 8.30 -5.98
C SER A 157 14.81 7.93 -5.59
N VAL A 158 14.62 6.65 -5.23
CA VAL A 158 13.36 6.11 -4.70
C VAL A 158 13.60 5.49 -3.33
N MET A 159 12.69 5.74 -2.40
CA MET A 159 12.56 5.02 -1.16
C MET A 159 11.37 4.05 -1.25
N ASN A 160 11.64 2.77 -0.98
CA ASN A 160 10.62 1.75 -0.76
C ASN A 160 10.33 1.70 0.74
N ALA A 161 9.06 1.84 1.10
CA ALA A 161 8.67 2.08 2.49
C ALA A 161 7.30 1.47 2.81
N LEU A 162 6.99 1.43 4.09
CA LEU A 162 5.79 0.86 4.68
C LEU A 162 5.36 1.76 5.85
N LEU A 163 4.12 2.24 5.83
CA LEU A 163 3.51 2.88 7.00
C LEU A 163 3.16 1.78 8.03
N ASN A 164 4.13 1.39 8.84
CA ASN A 164 4.17 0.20 9.66
C ASN A 164 3.62 0.43 11.08
N GLY A 165 2.33 0.75 11.17
CA GLY A 165 1.60 0.77 12.44
C GLY A 165 0.56 1.87 12.49
N ALA A 166 -0.30 1.82 13.51
CA ALA A 166 -1.23 2.91 13.76
C ALA A 166 -0.43 4.18 14.07
N THR A 167 -0.81 5.30 13.46
CA THR A 167 -0.17 6.62 13.64
C THR A 167 1.26 6.79 13.12
N ASP A 168 1.72 5.86 12.26
CA ASP A 168 3.05 5.98 11.64
C ASP A 168 3.15 7.21 10.73
N VAL A 169 4.26 7.94 10.84
CA VAL A 169 4.53 9.16 10.08
C VAL A 169 6.00 9.21 9.70
N ASP A 170 6.29 9.00 8.43
CA ASP A 170 7.68 8.93 7.98
C ASP A 170 8.18 10.30 7.56
N TYR A 171 9.33 10.69 8.11
CA TYR A 171 10.05 11.88 7.69
C TYR A 171 11.23 11.52 6.80
N TYR A 172 11.37 12.26 5.70
CA TYR A 172 12.52 12.20 4.81
C TYR A 172 13.14 13.58 4.64
N SER A 173 14.41 13.64 4.23
CA SER A 173 15.06 14.90 3.92
C SER A 173 15.92 14.83 2.67
N PHE A 174 16.00 15.93 1.93
CA PHE A 174 16.91 16.07 0.80
C PHE A 174 17.43 17.51 0.73
N THR A 175 18.62 17.70 0.15
CA THR A 175 19.19 19.04 -0.07
C THR A 175 18.85 19.53 -1.47
N GLY A 176 18.43 20.78 -1.59
CA GLY A 176 18.14 21.43 -2.87
C GLY A 176 18.57 22.89 -2.91
N LYS A 177 18.63 23.45 -4.12
CA LYS A 177 18.96 24.86 -4.35
C LYS A 177 17.74 25.63 -4.85
N LYS A 178 17.71 26.92 -4.55
CA LYS A 178 16.73 27.85 -5.09
C LYS A 178 16.75 27.78 -6.63
N GLY A 179 15.59 27.62 -7.22
CA GLY A 179 15.43 27.50 -8.67
C GLY A 179 15.45 26.08 -9.20
N ASP A 180 15.85 25.08 -8.40
CA ASP A 180 15.73 23.68 -8.80
C ASP A 180 14.27 23.31 -8.98
N LYS A 181 13.94 22.62 -10.09
CA LYS A 181 12.60 22.06 -10.31
C LYS A 181 12.57 20.62 -9.85
N VAL A 182 11.86 20.33 -8.78
CA VAL A 182 11.80 19.00 -8.16
C VAL A 182 10.39 18.44 -8.28
N SER A 183 10.33 17.15 -8.59
CA SER A 183 9.13 16.33 -8.50
C SER A 183 9.24 15.36 -7.34
N ILE A 184 8.18 15.24 -6.55
CA ILE A 184 8.03 14.26 -5.48
C ILE A 184 6.81 13.40 -5.84
N ASP A 185 7.04 12.14 -6.16
CA ASP A 185 6.00 11.17 -6.57
C ASP A 185 5.89 10.09 -5.48
N CYS A 186 4.76 10.01 -4.79
CA CYS A 186 4.48 8.93 -3.85
C CYS A 186 3.46 7.98 -4.47
N ARG A 187 3.87 6.73 -4.68
CA ARG A 187 3.00 5.68 -5.22
C ARG A 187 2.53 4.77 -4.10
N ALA A 188 1.22 4.73 -3.88
CA ALA A 188 0.55 3.79 -3.01
C ALA A 188 -0.60 3.12 -3.79
N ALA A 189 -1.64 3.88 -4.16
CA ALA A 189 -2.79 3.38 -4.90
C ALA A 189 -2.39 2.82 -6.28
N ARG A 190 -1.43 3.45 -6.99
CA ARG A 190 -0.91 2.94 -8.27
C ARG A 190 -0.09 1.65 -8.15
N ILE A 191 0.22 1.21 -6.94
CA ILE A 191 0.89 -0.07 -6.64
C ILE A 191 0.03 -0.99 -5.76
N ASP A 192 -1.29 -0.84 -5.87
CA ASP A 192 -2.33 -1.62 -5.20
C ASP A 192 -2.35 -1.50 -3.66
N SER A 193 -1.58 -0.57 -3.08
CA SER A 193 -1.57 -0.36 -1.63
C SER A 193 -2.92 0.19 -1.14
N PRO A 194 -3.41 -0.25 0.03
CA PRO A 194 -4.59 0.35 0.65
C PRO A 194 -4.32 1.74 1.26
N ALA A 195 -3.04 2.15 1.37
CA ALA A 195 -2.66 3.43 1.94
C ALA A 195 -3.21 4.60 1.12
N VAL A 196 -3.82 5.57 1.80
CA VAL A 196 -4.20 6.86 1.22
C VAL A 196 -3.16 7.88 1.66
N ALA A 197 -2.03 7.89 0.96
CA ALA A 197 -0.86 8.68 1.33
C ALA A 197 -1.14 10.19 1.21
N ILE A 198 -0.71 10.95 2.22
CA ILE A 198 -0.57 12.40 2.18
C ILE A 198 0.91 12.72 2.24
N VAL A 199 1.35 13.62 1.36
CA VAL A 199 2.72 14.12 1.33
C VAL A 199 2.72 15.61 1.64
N GLU A 200 3.49 16.00 2.63
CA GLU A 200 3.77 17.40 2.95
C GLU A 200 5.25 17.71 2.69
N LEU A 201 5.52 18.87 2.09
CA LEU A 201 6.87 19.37 1.87
C LEU A 201 7.10 20.63 2.70
N TYR A 202 8.19 20.63 3.48
CA TYR A 202 8.64 21.76 4.28
C TYR A 202 9.96 22.30 3.73
N GLY A 203 10.07 23.62 3.67
CA GLY A 203 11.29 24.32 3.27
C GLY A 203 12.33 24.40 4.39
N PRO A 204 13.56 24.86 4.07
CA PRO A 204 14.62 25.05 5.06
C PRO A 204 14.28 26.05 6.19
N ASP A 205 13.30 26.93 5.96
CA ASP A 205 12.75 27.87 6.94
C ASP A 205 11.62 27.27 7.79
N GLN A 206 11.42 25.95 7.71
CA GLN A 206 10.39 25.18 8.42
C GLN A 206 8.95 25.54 8.06
N ARG A 207 8.75 26.28 6.96
CA ARG A 207 7.41 26.54 6.44
C ARG A 207 6.97 25.39 5.54
N ARG A 208 5.71 24.96 5.71
CA ARG A 208 5.08 24.02 4.78
C ARG A 208 4.85 24.72 3.44
N LEU A 209 5.47 24.19 2.39
CA LEU A 209 5.34 24.68 1.02
C LEU A 209 4.12 24.09 0.33
N VAL A 210 3.89 22.78 0.49
CA VAL A 210 2.81 22.03 -0.18
C VAL A 210 2.30 20.92 0.74
N SER A 211 1.02 20.58 0.60
CA SER A 211 0.40 19.36 1.12
C SER A 211 -0.48 18.79 0.00
N GLU A 212 -0.23 17.56 -0.39
CA GLU A 212 -0.90 16.89 -1.52
C GLU A 212 -1.32 15.48 -1.12
N ARG A 213 -2.37 14.97 -1.75
CA ARG A 213 -2.93 13.63 -1.53
C ARG A 213 -3.31 12.93 -2.83
N ASP A 214 -3.85 13.64 -3.81
CA ASP A 214 -4.65 12.99 -4.86
C ASP A 214 -4.46 13.70 -6.21
N THR A 215 -3.28 13.49 -6.79
CA THR A 215 -2.95 13.96 -8.13
C THR A 215 -3.17 12.84 -9.15
N PHE A 216 -2.76 11.60 -8.83
CA PHE A 216 -2.85 10.44 -9.72
C PHE A 216 -3.56 9.26 -9.07
N ARG A 217 -4.89 9.16 -9.20
CA ARG A 217 -5.70 8.04 -8.63
C ARG A 217 -5.45 7.84 -7.12
N ASN A 218 -5.60 8.89 -6.31
CA ASN A 218 -5.33 8.93 -4.87
C ASN A 218 -3.86 8.86 -4.46
N ASP A 219 -2.94 9.01 -5.41
CA ASP A 219 -1.52 9.18 -5.10
C ASP A 219 -1.09 10.65 -5.22
N PRO A 220 -0.34 11.18 -4.25
CA PRO A 220 0.14 12.55 -4.30
C PRO A 220 1.35 12.69 -5.23
N TYR A 221 1.32 13.75 -6.02
CA TYR A 221 2.43 14.17 -6.85
C TYR A 221 2.64 15.67 -6.72
N ILE A 222 3.83 16.06 -6.30
CA ILE A 222 4.19 17.47 -6.09
C ILE A 222 5.25 17.84 -7.13
N ASN A 223 5.00 18.91 -7.89
CA ASN A 223 6.01 19.55 -8.71
C ASN A 223 6.16 21.03 -8.29
N LEU A 224 7.38 21.45 -7.95
CA LEU A 224 7.64 22.84 -7.61
C LEU A 224 9.06 23.28 -7.97
N THR A 225 9.21 24.60 -8.12
CA THR A 225 10.52 25.27 -8.10
C THR A 225 10.87 25.61 -6.66
N LEU A 226 12.01 25.11 -6.17
CA LEU A 226 12.46 25.33 -4.80
C LEU A 226 12.73 26.83 -4.53
N PRO A 227 12.18 27.42 -3.45
CA PRO A 227 12.29 28.86 -3.20
C PRO A 227 13.61 29.28 -2.52
N LEU A 228 14.27 28.35 -1.83
CA LEU A 228 15.43 28.59 -0.97
C LEU A 228 16.52 27.52 -1.17
N ASP A 229 17.75 27.87 -0.85
CA ASP A 229 18.82 26.88 -0.69
C ASP A 229 18.69 26.21 0.68
N GLY A 230 18.90 24.89 0.75
CA GLY A 230 19.03 24.18 2.02
C GLY A 230 18.38 22.81 2.05
N THR A 231 18.13 22.33 3.26
CA THR A 231 17.51 21.03 3.50
C THR A 231 16.00 21.16 3.54
N TYR A 232 15.35 20.38 2.69
CA TYR A 232 13.90 20.22 2.64
C TYR A 232 13.51 18.97 3.39
N LYS A 233 12.31 18.98 3.99
CA LYS A 233 11.76 17.82 4.70
C LYS A 233 10.45 17.39 4.06
N ILE A 234 10.33 16.10 3.81
CA ILE A 234 9.12 15.46 3.32
C ILE A 234 8.52 14.71 4.50
N LYS A 235 7.22 14.85 4.70
CA LYS A 235 6.46 14.09 5.68
C LYS A 235 5.41 13.27 4.95
N VAL A 236 5.38 11.97 5.21
CA VAL A 236 4.45 11.02 4.59
C VAL A 236 3.64 10.35 5.69
N TYR A 237 2.32 10.26 5.51
CA TYR A 237 1.44 9.55 6.44
C TYR A 237 0.15 9.12 5.75
N ASP A 238 -0.54 8.14 6.31
CA ASP A 238 -1.86 7.72 5.84
C ASP A 238 -2.94 8.70 6.31
N LEU A 239 -3.89 9.05 5.44
CA LEU A 239 -5.00 9.97 5.73
C LEU A 239 -5.75 9.63 7.03
N THR A 240 -5.92 8.33 7.30
CA THR A 240 -6.65 7.84 8.48
C THR A 240 -5.74 7.36 9.59
N TYR A 241 -4.42 7.44 9.40
CA TYR A 241 -3.41 6.88 10.29
C TYR A 241 -3.62 5.39 10.58
N ALA A 242 -4.24 4.66 9.63
CA ALA A 242 -4.53 3.25 9.80
C ALA A 242 -3.23 2.44 9.89
N GLY A 243 -2.34 2.66 8.92
CA GLY A 243 -1.08 1.93 8.78
C GLY A 243 -1.27 0.41 8.76
N GLY A 244 -0.17 -0.32 8.75
CA GLY A 244 -0.16 -1.79 8.73
C GLY A 244 0.79 -2.34 7.69
N VAL A 245 1.09 -3.64 7.80
CA VAL A 245 2.10 -4.35 7.02
C VAL A 245 1.81 -4.44 5.51
N ASP A 246 0.63 -3.99 5.08
CA ASP A 246 0.21 -3.88 3.69
C ASP A 246 0.17 -2.45 3.14
N ASN A 247 0.35 -1.42 3.98
CA ASN A 247 0.40 -0.02 3.59
C ASN A 247 1.77 0.39 3.04
N VAL A 248 2.18 -0.32 1.98
CA VAL A 248 3.43 -0.04 1.27
C VAL A 248 3.29 1.23 0.44
N TYR A 249 4.37 1.98 0.30
CA TYR A 249 4.45 3.08 -0.65
C TYR A 249 5.86 3.19 -1.24
N ARG A 250 5.96 3.88 -2.38
CA ARG A 250 7.23 4.21 -3.03
C ARG A 250 7.31 5.70 -3.20
N LEU A 251 8.21 6.34 -2.45
CA LEU A 251 8.46 7.77 -2.54
C LEU A 251 9.66 8.04 -3.43
N SER A 252 9.50 8.85 -4.46
CA SER A 252 10.62 9.30 -5.27
C SER A 252 10.78 10.81 -5.23
N VAL A 253 12.03 11.25 -5.26
CA VAL A 253 12.42 12.65 -5.42
C VAL A 253 13.27 12.72 -6.66
N HIS A 254 12.85 13.45 -7.70
CA HIS A 254 13.59 13.51 -8.96
C HIS A 254 13.44 14.85 -9.69
N GLN A 255 14.36 15.09 -10.61
CA GLN A 255 14.33 16.23 -11.53
C GLN A 255 14.07 15.78 -12.98
N LYS A 256 13.78 14.48 -13.18
CA LYS A 256 13.47 13.91 -14.51
C LYS A 256 12.21 14.53 -15.13
N PRO A 257 12.12 14.55 -16.48
CA PRO A 257 10.90 14.87 -17.20
C PRO A 257 9.74 13.98 -16.76
N HIS A 258 8.57 14.58 -16.61
CA HIS A 258 7.30 13.89 -16.38
C HIS A 258 6.31 14.34 -17.43
N ILE A 259 5.85 13.41 -18.27
CA ILE A 259 4.84 13.68 -19.30
C ILE A 259 3.46 13.41 -18.70
N GLU A 260 2.60 14.41 -18.69
CA GLU A 260 1.20 14.28 -18.27
C GLU A 260 0.32 13.83 -19.43
N PHE A 261 0.48 14.47 -20.60
CA PHE A 261 -0.25 14.11 -21.80
C PHE A 261 0.48 14.53 -23.09
N ILE A 262 0.03 13.95 -24.20
CA ILE A 262 0.62 14.11 -25.53
C ILE A 262 -0.47 14.54 -26.50
N MET A 263 -0.16 15.48 -27.41
CA MET A 263 -1.08 15.95 -28.45
C MET A 263 -0.47 15.80 -29.85
N PRO A 264 -1.14 15.10 -30.80
CA PRO A 264 -2.36 14.32 -30.62
C PRO A 264 -2.13 13.11 -29.69
N PRO A 265 -3.16 12.61 -28.97
CA PRO A 265 -3.00 11.54 -27.98
C PRO A 265 -2.79 10.15 -28.60
N SER A 266 -2.85 10.05 -29.93
CA SER A 266 -2.62 8.81 -30.68
C SER A 266 -2.14 9.12 -32.09
N GLY A 267 -1.57 8.12 -32.74
CA GLY A 267 -1.18 8.17 -34.14
C GLY A 267 -1.31 6.81 -34.80
N THR A 268 -1.16 6.78 -36.13
CA THR A 268 -1.26 5.54 -36.90
C THR A 268 -0.01 4.69 -36.68
N PRO A 269 -0.13 3.40 -36.31
CA PRO A 269 1.02 2.52 -36.14
C PRO A 269 1.92 2.50 -37.39
N GLY A 270 3.24 2.54 -37.19
CA GLY A 270 4.22 2.54 -38.29
C GLY A 270 4.39 3.88 -39.01
N THR A 271 3.74 4.95 -38.56
CA THR A 271 3.87 6.29 -39.15
C THR A 271 4.64 7.24 -38.23
N THR A 272 5.29 8.24 -38.83
CA THR A 272 5.91 9.35 -38.11
C THR A 272 4.96 10.55 -38.11
N GLY A 273 4.84 11.23 -36.97
CA GLY A 273 4.04 12.44 -36.82
C GLY A 273 4.68 13.39 -35.83
N SER A 274 4.24 14.65 -35.83
CA SER A 274 4.62 15.62 -34.81
C SER A 274 3.71 15.51 -33.61
N TYR A 275 4.30 15.44 -32.42
CA TYR A 275 3.59 15.36 -31.15
C TYR A 275 4.13 16.43 -30.20
N THR A 276 3.21 17.11 -29.51
CA THR A 276 3.54 18.05 -28.44
C THR A 276 3.40 17.34 -27.10
N LEU A 277 4.46 17.40 -26.30
CA LEU A 277 4.47 16.86 -24.94
C LEU A 277 4.08 17.95 -23.95
N TYR A 278 3.20 17.62 -23.02
CA TYR A 278 2.83 18.48 -21.90
C TYR A 278 3.18 17.78 -20.59
N GLY A 279 3.72 18.55 -19.66
CA GLY A 279 4.08 18.06 -18.33
C GLY A 279 5.19 18.88 -17.70
N TYR A 280 5.91 18.25 -16.79
CA TYR A 280 6.90 18.91 -15.95
C TYR A 280 8.32 18.52 -16.36
N ASN A 281 9.26 19.45 -16.18
CA ASN A 281 10.68 19.22 -16.43
C ASN A 281 10.99 18.67 -17.85
N LEU A 282 10.19 19.05 -18.85
CA LEU A 282 10.36 18.69 -20.26
C LEU A 282 11.53 19.44 -20.93
#